data_AF-A0A6B2G6F9-F1
#
_entry.id   AF-A0A6B2G6F9-F1
#
_cell.length_a   1.000
_cell.length_b   1.000
_cell.length_c   1.000
_cell.angle_alpha   90.00
_cell.angle_beta   90.00
_cell.angle_gamma   90.00
#
_symmetry.space_group_name_H-M   'P 1'
#
loop_
_entity.id
_entity.type
_entity.pdbx_description
1 polymer ?
#
loop_
_entity_poly.entity_id
_entity_poly.type
_entity_poly.pdbx_seq_one_letter_code
_entity_poly.pdbx_strand_id
1 'polypeptide(L)'
;ISPEHHLAEYPDFTDFGLLLELHFSRNKYFSNAIIYKYYRLGYPKSDTNPLDYSGLIPLEVVVSPIDWSPEMNYTVCTTKKSQKNRKTQQVRVVTKTEKV
;
A
#
# COMPACT_ATOMS: atom_id res chain seq x y z
N ILE A 1 -10.95 27.58 2.84
CA ILE A 1 -10.29 26.27 2.95
C ILE A 1 -9.51 26.33 4.25
N SER A 2 -10.04 25.74 5.32
CA SER A 2 -9.48 25.90 6.68
C SER A 2 -8.12 25.21 6.80
N PRO A 3 -7.11 25.83 7.43
CA PRO A 3 -5.74 25.34 7.44
C PRO A 3 -5.40 24.49 8.69
N GLU A 4 -6.36 23.74 9.26
CA GLU A 4 -6.21 23.18 10.62
C GLU A 4 -5.89 21.69 10.75
N HIS A 5 -5.56 20.97 9.66
CA HIS A 5 -5.17 19.56 9.79
C HIS A 5 -3.78 19.25 9.23
N HIS A 6 -2.77 20.03 9.66
CA HIS A 6 -1.40 19.48 9.75
C HIS A 6 -1.32 18.60 11.00
N LEU A 7 -2.03 17.47 11.00
CA LEU A 7 -1.74 16.38 11.91
C LEU A 7 -0.44 15.74 11.41
N ALA A 8 0.56 15.65 12.29
CA ALA A 8 1.95 15.29 11.99
C ALA A 8 2.18 13.86 11.40
N GLU A 9 1.13 13.20 10.91
CA GLU A 9 1.16 11.84 10.35
C GLU A 9 0.91 11.76 8.84
N TYR A 10 0.37 12.80 8.21
CA TYR A 10 0.06 12.77 6.78
C TYR A 10 1.13 13.46 5.93
N PRO A 11 1.51 12.89 4.77
CA PRO A 11 2.25 13.59 3.73
C PRO A 11 1.54 14.89 3.35
N ASP A 12 2.31 15.89 2.96
CA ASP A 12 1.75 17.17 2.50
C ASP A 12 1.03 16.96 1.15
N PHE A 13 -0.29 16.74 1.19
CA PHE A 13 -1.14 16.53 0.02
C PHE A 13 -1.58 17.87 -0.59
N THR A 14 -0.63 18.77 -0.84
CA THR A 14 -0.90 20.11 -1.41
C THR A 14 -1.26 20.07 -2.90
N ASP A 15 -1.07 18.93 -3.55
CA ASP A 15 -1.42 18.69 -4.94
C ASP A 15 -2.92 18.47 -5.16
N PHE A 16 -3.40 18.66 -6.40
CA PHE A 16 -4.76 18.32 -6.79
C PHE A 16 -4.98 16.80 -6.71
N GLY A 17 -5.88 16.35 -5.83
CA GLY A 17 -6.06 14.92 -5.59
C GLY A 17 -7.31 14.56 -4.80
N LEU A 18 -7.49 13.26 -4.61
CA LEU A 18 -8.57 12.66 -3.82
C LEU A 18 -7.97 11.84 -2.68
N LEU A 19 -8.30 12.21 -1.43
CA LEU A 19 -7.97 11.43 -0.24
C LEU A 19 -9.15 10.54 0.14
N LEU A 20 -8.93 9.23 0.19
CA LEU A 20 -9.87 8.26 0.74
C LEU A 20 -9.38 7.79 2.11
N GLU A 21 -10.14 8.10 3.15
CA GLU A 21 -9.85 7.67 4.52
C GLU A 21 -10.80 6.55 4.93
N LEU A 22 -10.23 5.48 5.49
CA LEU A 22 -10.95 4.32 5.97
C LEU A 22 -10.74 4.26 7.49
N HIS A 23 -11.80 4.58 8.23
CA HIS A 23 -11.79 4.53 9.69
C HIS A 23 -12.18 3.14 10.17
N PHE A 24 -11.34 2.55 11.02
CA PHE A 24 -11.58 1.26 11.62
C PHE A 24 -11.67 1.38 13.14
N SER A 25 -12.63 0.66 13.72
CA SER A 25 -12.58 0.40 15.15
C SER A 25 -11.40 -0.51 15.48
N ARG A 26 -10.98 -0.49 16.76
CA ARG A 26 -9.97 -1.43 17.27
C ARG A 26 -10.35 -2.86 16.89
N ASN A 27 -9.41 -3.57 16.27
CA ASN A 27 -9.63 -4.92 15.77
C ASN A 27 -8.39 -5.80 15.99
N LYS A 28 -8.50 -7.10 15.65
CA LYS A 28 -7.44 -8.10 15.85
C LYS A 28 -6.49 -8.26 14.66
N TYR A 29 -6.73 -7.54 13.57
CA TYR A 29 -6.05 -7.74 12.30
C TYR A 29 -4.88 -6.77 12.13
N PHE A 30 -5.09 -5.49 12.47
CA PHE A 30 -4.09 -4.44 12.36
C PHE A 30 -4.34 -3.36 13.42
N SER A 31 -3.30 -2.59 13.77
CA SER A 31 -3.39 -1.54 14.80
C SER A 31 -3.86 -0.18 14.28
N ASN A 32 -3.84 0.04 12.96
CA ASN A 32 -4.23 1.33 12.36
C ASN A 32 -5.70 1.65 12.65
N ALA A 33 -5.94 2.83 13.23
CA ALA A 33 -7.28 3.40 13.35
C ALA A 33 -7.78 3.96 12.01
N ILE A 34 -6.86 4.48 11.19
CA ILE A 34 -7.14 5.03 9.87
C ILE A 34 -6.16 4.43 8.87
N ILE A 35 -6.67 3.94 7.76
CA ILE A 35 -5.89 3.60 6.57
C ILE A 35 -6.31 4.56 5.48
N TYR A 36 -5.35 5.19 4.80
CA TYR A 36 -5.67 6.15 3.74
C TYR A 36 -5.08 5.75 2.40
N LYS A 37 -5.76 6.22 1.34
CA LYS A 37 -5.29 6.15 -0.03
C LYS A 37 -5.50 7.50 -0.69
N TYR A 38 -4.41 8.14 -1.05
CA TYR A 38 -4.40 9.40 -1.76
C TYR A 38 -4.12 9.15 -3.24
N TYR A 39 -4.99 9.66 -4.10
CA TYR A 39 -4.79 9.69 -5.53
C TYR A 39 -4.41 11.11 -5.94
N ARG A 40 -3.18 11.30 -6.41
CA ARG A 40 -2.82 12.55 -7.10
C ARG A 40 -3.42 12.51 -8.49
N LEU A 41 -4.31 13.45 -8.76
CA LEU A 41 -5.05 13.51 -10.01
C LEU A 41 -4.42 14.54 -10.94
N GLY A 42 -4.52 14.30 -12.24
CA GLY A 42 -4.05 15.27 -13.21
C GLY A 42 -4.61 15.04 -14.60
N TYR A 43 -4.30 16.00 -15.46
CA TYR A 43 -4.75 16.05 -16.85
C TYR A 43 -3.53 15.81 -17.73
N PRO A 44 -3.18 14.56 -18.04
CA PRO A 44 -2.06 14.26 -18.90
C PRO A 44 -2.31 14.88 -20.27
N LYS A 45 -1.42 15.75 -20.70
CA LYS A 45 -1.40 16.27 -22.06
C LYS A 45 -0.39 15.45 -22.85
N SER A 46 -0.87 14.80 -23.91
CA SER A 46 0.01 14.13 -24.87
C SER A 46 0.40 15.15 -25.94
N ASP A 47 1.68 15.51 -25.99
CA ASP A 47 2.19 16.43 -27.01
C ASP A 47 2.19 15.79 -28.41
N THR A 48 2.17 14.46 -28.49
CA THR A 48 2.21 13.70 -29.74
C THR A 48 0.83 13.35 -30.27
N ASN A 49 -0.17 13.16 -29.40
CA ASN A 49 -1.55 12.92 -29.82
C ASN A 49 -2.55 13.69 -28.94
N PRO A 50 -2.86 14.96 -29.30
CA PRO A 50 -3.77 15.80 -28.53
C PRO A 50 -5.21 15.27 -28.42
N LEU A 51 -5.63 14.33 -29.29
CA LEU A 51 -6.99 13.78 -29.29
C LEU A 51 -7.17 12.62 -28.28
N ASP A 52 -6.08 12.09 -27.71
CA ASP A 52 -6.14 11.00 -26.71
C ASP A 52 -6.50 11.50 -25.29
N TYR A 53 -6.94 12.74 -25.17
CA TYR A 53 -7.31 13.33 -23.89
C TYR A 53 -8.50 12.58 -23.27
N SER A 54 -8.19 11.83 -22.21
CA SER A 54 -9.15 11.01 -21.48
C SER A 54 -9.71 11.70 -20.22
N GLY A 55 -9.48 13.01 -20.06
CA GLY A 55 -9.95 13.74 -18.89
C GLY A 55 -8.99 13.65 -17.70
N LEU A 56 -9.58 13.65 -16.50
CA LEU A 56 -8.84 13.54 -15.25
C LEU A 56 -8.49 12.09 -14.98
N ILE A 57 -7.22 11.81 -14.73
CA ILE A 57 -6.75 10.46 -14.36
C ILE A 57 -5.87 10.50 -13.10
N PRO A 58 -5.75 9.37 -12.38
CA PRO A 58 -4.74 9.22 -11.34
C PRO A 58 -3.34 9.17 -11.95
N LEU A 59 -2.48 10.11 -11.56
CA LEU A 59 -1.06 10.14 -11.93
C LEU A 59 -0.21 9.36 -10.93
N GLU A 60 -0.56 9.44 -9.65
CA GLU A 60 0.18 8.79 -8.57
C GLU A 60 -0.78 8.36 -7.47
N VAL A 61 -0.40 7.30 -6.77
CA VAL A 61 -1.16 6.74 -5.66
C VAL A 61 -0.25 6.61 -4.45
N VAL A 62 -0.56 7.34 -3.40
CA VAL A 62 0.13 7.26 -2.10
C VAL A 62 -0.79 6.53 -1.13
N VAL A 63 -0.25 5.53 -0.43
CA VAL A 63 -1.00 4.72 0.53
C VAL A 63 -0.31 4.72 1.88
N SER A 64 -1.08 4.61 2.96
CA SER A 64 -0.51 4.34 4.28
C SER A 64 -0.05 2.88 4.37
N PRO A 65 1.05 2.58 5.08
CA PRO A 65 1.36 1.22 5.48
C PRO A 65 0.26 0.66 6.39
N ILE A 66 0.09 -0.66 6.38
CA ILE A 66 -0.82 -1.36 7.28
C ILE A 66 0.03 -2.11 8.32
N ASP A 67 -0.17 -1.78 9.58
CA ASP A 67 0.48 -2.37 10.74
C ASP A 67 -0.26 -3.64 11.15
N TRP A 68 -0.03 -4.70 10.38
CA TRP A 68 -0.61 -6.01 10.62
C TRP A 68 -0.18 -6.58 11.99
N SER A 69 -1.15 -7.16 12.70
CA SER A 69 -0.86 -7.99 13.85
C SER A 69 -0.09 -9.25 13.43
N PRO A 70 0.74 -9.84 14.31
CA PRO A 70 1.49 -11.06 14.00
C PRO A 70 0.58 -12.15 13.44
N GLU A 71 1.02 -12.81 12.37
CA GLU A 71 0.31 -13.91 11.68
C GLU A 71 -1.02 -13.52 11.00
N MET A 72 -1.42 -12.25 11.03
CA MET A 72 -2.70 -11.78 10.47
C MET A 72 -2.54 -10.98 9.17
N ASN A 73 -1.33 -10.94 8.60
CA ASN A 73 -1.10 -10.32 7.30
C ASN A 73 -1.64 -11.21 6.16
N TYR A 74 -2.91 -11.04 5.83
CA TYR A 74 -3.58 -11.77 4.76
C TYR A 74 -3.24 -11.27 3.34
N THR A 75 -2.46 -10.19 3.21
CA THR A 75 -2.00 -9.69 1.90
C THR A 75 -0.78 -10.43 1.36
N VAL A 76 -0.25 -11.37 2.16
CA VAL A 76 1.01 -12.06 1.90
C VAL A 76 0.86 -13.54 2.24
N CYS A 77 1.25 -14.40 1.32
CA CYS A 77 1.34 -15.84 1.54
C CYS A 77 2.79 -16.20 1.87
N THR A 78 2.99 -16.90 2.99
CA THR A 78 4.31 -17.39 3.41
C THR A 78 4.40 -18.90 3.21
N THR A 79 5.21 -19.33 2.24
CA THR A 79 5.47 -20.76 1.98
C THR A 79 6.78 -21.18 2.65
N LYS A 80 6.72 -22.18 3.53
CA LYS A 80 7.90 -22.79 4.17
C LYS A 80 8.23 -24.11 3.48
N LYS A 81 9.45 -24.25 2.95
CA LYS A 81 9.93 -25.46 2.29
C LYS A 81 11.15 -26.00 3.01
N SER A 82 11.00 -27.18 3.63
CA SER A 82 12.13 -27.91 4.19
C SER A 82 12.96 -28.52 3.07
N GLN A 83 14.28 -28.29 3.12
CA GLN A 83 15.24 -28.79 2.15
C GLN A 83 16.30 -29.58 2.91
N LYS A 84 16.43 -30.86 2.57
CA LYS A 84 17.46 -31.74 3.13
C LYS A 84 18.61 -31.90 2.16
N ASN A 85 19.82 -31.56 2.58
CA ASN A 85 21.02 -31.84 1.82
C ASN A 85 21.32 -33.34 1.89
N ARG A 86 21.37 -34.01 0.73
CA ARG A 86 21.54 -35.46 0.64
C ARG A 86 22.93 -35.95 1.07
N LYS A 87 23.97 -35.13 0.90
CA LYS A 87 25.36 -35.49 1.25
C LYS A 87 25.67 -35.22 2.72
N THR A 88 25.33 -34.03 3.20
CA THR A 88 25.62 -33.62 4.60
C THR A 88 24.51 -34.00 5.58
N GLN A 89 23.37 -34.52 5.08
CA GLN A 89 22.15 -34.85 5.84
C GLN A 89 21.51 -33.64 6.58
N GLN A 90 22.07 -32.44 6.44
CA GLN A 90 21.59 -31.22 7.08
C GLN A 90 20.23 -30.80 6.49
N VAL A 91 19.32 -30.38 7.36
CA VAL A 91 18.00 -29.86 7.00
C VAL A 91 17.98 -28.36 7.21
N ARG A 92 17.53 -27.62 6.20
CA ARG A 92 17.24 -26.18 6.31
C ARG A 92 15.79 -25.92 5.91
N VAL A 93 15.12 -25.00 6.59
CA VAL A 93 13.79 -24.54 6.18
C VAL A 93 13.96 -23.21 5.45
N VAL A 94 13.52 -23.19 4.18
CA VAL A 94 13.51 -21.97 3.37
C VAL A 94 12.12 -21.37 3.46
N THR A 95 12.06 -20.12 3.91
CA THR A 95 10.81 -19.35 4.01
C THR A 95 10.76 -18.38 2.83
N LYS A 96 9.70 -18.48 2.01
CA LYS A 96 9.43 -17.54 0.91
C LYS A 96 8.14 -16.80 1.21
N THR A 97 8.17 -15.50 1.03
CA THR A 97 7.07 -14.59 1.32
C THR A 97 6.67 -13.93 0.00
N GLU A 98 5.43 -14.11 -0.44
CA GLU A 98 4.91 -13.60 -1.71
C GLU A 98 3.65 -12.76 -1.46
N LYS A 99 3.50 -11.65 -2.18
CA LYS A 99 2.24 -10.89 -2.19
C LYS A 99 1.18 -11.73 -2.91
N VAL A 100 0.01 -11.87 -2.29
CA VAL A 100 -1.13 -12.61 -2.88
C VAL A 100 -1.80 -11.78 -3.97
#